data_AF-A0A8R1EH01-F1
#
_entry.id   AF-A0A8R1EH01-F1
#
_cell.length_a   1.000
_cell.length_b   1.000
_cell.length_c   1.000
_cell.angle_alpha   90.00
_cell.angle_beta   90.00
_cell.angle_gamma   90.00
#
_symmetry.space_group_name_H-M   'P 1'
#
loop_
_entity.id
_entity.type
_entity.pdbx_description
1 polymer ?
#
loop_
_entity_poly.entity_id
_entity_poly.type
_entity_poly.pdbx_seq_one_letter_code
_entity_poly.pdbx_strand_id
1 'polypeptide(L)'
;MRRFLVLAALFLTVLASSRRHRLLRKLLQKPVNYDDAPSNVETVWYTNMRLDHFTWGDTRTFDMRVMWNNTFYKPGGPIFFYTGNEGALESFVTATGIMFDLAPQFNASIIFAEHRFYGKTMPFGNDSYATLANVGYLTSEQALADYAELLTDLKRDNNTLGKTFPANTRVISFGGSYGGMLSAWFRQKYPHLVQG
;
A
#
# COMPACT_ATOMS: atom_id res chain seq x y z
N MET A 1 -3.92 55.11 21.08
CA MET A 1 -4.25 54.30 19.87
C MET A 1 -3.02 53.81 19.08
N ARG A 2 -1.84 53.58 19.68
CA ARG A 2 -0.62 53.11 18.96
C ARG A 2 -0.23 51.64 19.20
N ARG A 3 -0.86 50.93 20.15
CA ARG A 3 -0.51 49.53 20.49
C ARG A 3 -1.24 48.47 19.64
N PHE A 4 -2.35 48.80 18.98
CA PHE A 4 -3.11 47.86 18.15
C PHE A 4 -2.57 47.71 16.71
N LEU A 5 -1.87 48.72 16.18
CA LEU A 5 -1.32 48.68 14.82
C LEU A 5 -0.07 47.79 14.68
N VAL A 6 0.71 47.60 15.75
CA VAL A 6 1.94 46.80 15.71
C VAL A 6 1.64 45.30 15.67
N LEU A 7 0.61 44.83 16.38
CA LEU A 7 0.20 43.42 16.35
C LEU A 7 -0.38 42.99 14.99
N ALA A 8 -1.16 43.86 14.34
CA ALA A 8 -1.72 43.55 13.02
C ALA A 8 -0.62 43.43 11.94
N ALA A 9 0.40 44.28 11.99
CA ALA A 9 1.55 44.23 11.08
C ALA A 9 2.41 42.97 11.27
N LEU A 10 2.60 42.50 12.51
CA LEU A 10 3.31 41.25 12.82
C LEU A 10 2.53 40.00 12.37
N PHE A 11 1.20 39.99 12.49
CA PHE A 11 0.38 38.89 11.95
C PHE A 11 0.41 38.85 10.41
N LEU A 12 0.32 40.00 9.74
CA LEU A 12 0.39 40.08 8.27
C LEU A 12 1.75 39.65 7.71
N THR A 13 2.86 39.97 8.38
CA THR A 13 4.20 39.53 7.95
C THR A 13 4.43 38.04 8.20
N VAL A 14 3.90 37.46 9.29
CA VAL A 14 3.96 36.02 9.56
C VAL A 14 3.09 35.23 8.57
N LEU A 15 1.89 35.72 8.23
CA LEU A 15 1.03 35.13 7.20
C LEU A 15 1.61 35.25 5.79
N ALA A 16 2.23 36.38 5.46
CA ALA A 16 2.90 36.57 4.17
C ALA A 16 4.19 35.73 4.08
N SER A 17 4.94 35.61 5.17
CA SER A 17 6.11 34.73 5.31
C SER A 17 5.70 33.26 5.14
N SER A 18 4.68 32.78 5.85
CA SER A 18 4.22 31.40 5.75
C SER A 18 3.64 31.05 4.37
N ARG A 19 2.91 31.99 3.74
CA ARG A 19 2.42 31.83 2.36
C ARG A 19 3.57 31.84 1.35
N ARG A 20 4.53 32.75 1.46
CA ARG A 20 5.74 32.77 0.61
C ARG A 20 6.56 31.51 0.79
N HIS A 21 6.71 31.01 2.02
CA HIS A 21 7.45 29.78 2.30
C HIS A 21 6.75 28.55 1.71
N ARG A 22 5.43 28.47 1.79
CA ARG A 22 4.64 27.39 1.16
C ARG A 22 4.66 27.46 -0.36
N LEU A 23 4.63 28.66 -0.95
CA LEU A 23 4.74 28.85 -2.40
C LEU A 23 6.14 28.49 -2.91
N LEU A 24 7.20 28.99 -2.24
CA LEU A 24 8.58 28.62 -2.55
C LEU A 24 8.82 27.12 -2.39
N ARG A 25 8.25 26.49 -1.34
CA ARG A 25 8.38 25.04 -1.13
C ARG A 25 7.69 24.23 -2.24
N LYS A 26 6.54 24.70 -2.74
CA LYS A 26 5.89 24.13 -3.94
C LYS A 26 6.69 24.35 -5.22
N LEU A 27 7.33 25.51 -5.37
CA LEU A 27 8.16 25.87 -6.54
C LEU A 27 9.52 25.15 -6.55
N LEU A 28 10.03 24.77 -5.38
CA LEU A 28 11.28 24.04 -5.18
C LEU A 28 11.10 22.51 -5.11
N GLN A 29 9.85 22.04 -5.09
CA GLN A 29 9.57 20.61 -5.07
C GLN A 29 9.92 20.04 -6.45
N LYS A 30 10.94 19.18 -6.50
CA LYS A 30 11.25 18.44 -7.72
C LYS A 30 9.97 17.74 -8.22
N PRO A 31 9.76 17.64 -9.54
CA PRO A 31 8.65 16.86 -10.07
C PRO A 31 8.73 15.46 -9.45
N VAL A 32 7.61 15.04 -8.88
CA VAL A 32 7.49 13.72 -8.26
C VAL A 32 7.52 12.69 -9.39
N ASN A 33 8.48 11.76 -9.35
CA ASN A 33 8.51 10.64 -10.29
C ASN A 33 7.53 9.57 -9.83
N TYR A 34 6.52 9.28 -10.64
CA TYR A 34 5.52 8.23 -10.34
C TYR A 34 5.93 6.85 -10.87
N ASP A 35 7.03 6.78 -11.64
CA ASP A 35 7.55 5.53 -12.18
C ASP A 35 8.53 4.84 -11.22
N ASP A 36 8.96 5.53 -10.16
CA ASP A 36 9.86 5.00 -9.14
C ASP A 36 9.22 5.06 -7.75
N ALA A 37 9.44 4.01 -6.96
CA ALA A 37 9.10 4.02 -5.54
C ALA A 37 10.10 4.90 -4.74
N PRO A 38 9.68 5.51 -3.62
CA PRO A 38 10.57 6.23 -2.71
C PRO A 38 11.71 5.34 -2.19
N SER A 39 12.89 5.91 -1.95
CA SER A 39 14.10 5.15 -1.55
C SER A 39 14.00 4.41 -0.22
N ASN A 40 13.06 4.81 0.64
CA ASN A 40 12.77 4.13 1.91
C ASN A 40 11.80 2.96 1.75
N VAL A 41 11.33 2.65 0.54
CA VAL A 41 10.43 1.54 0.25
C VAL A 41 11.24 0.39 -0.34
N GLU A 42 11.18 -0.76 0.30
CA GLU A 42 11.85 -1.97 -0.15
C GLU A 42 10.87 -2.81 -0.99
N THR A 43 11.33 -3.29 -2.15
CA THR A 43 10.57 -4.24 -2.97
C THR A 43 10.98 -5.67 -2.62
N VAL A 44 9.99 -6.51 -2.35
CA VAL A 44 10.16 -7.94 -2.07
C VAL A 44 9.17 -8.76 -2.90
N TRP A 45 9.44 -10.06 -3.02
CA TRP A 45 8.62 -10.98 -3.80
C TRP A 45 8.07 -12.05 -2.87
N TYR A 46 6.74 -12.11 -2.76
CA TYR A 46 6.05 -13.21 -2.12
C TYR A 46 5.97 -14.36 -3.14
N THR A 47 6.77 -15.39 -2.90
CA THR A 47 6.84 -16.54 -3.81
C THR A 47 5.76 -17.56 -3.50
N ASN A 48 5.38 -18.36 -4.49
CA ASN A 48 4.39 -19.42 -4.36
C ASN A 48 2.95 -18.96 -4.03
N MET A 49 2.52 -17.77 -4.49
CA MET A 49 1.11 -17.38 -4.44
C MET A 49 0.28 -18.34 -5.30
N ARG A 50 -0.82 -18.86 -4.78
CA ARG A 50 -1.71 -19.75 -5.56
C ARG A 50 -2.28 -19.02 -6.77
N LEU A 51 -2.21 -19.68 -7.93
CA LEU A 51 -2.86 -19.17 -9.13
C LEU A 51 -4.38 -19.11 -8.95
N ASP A 52 -4.96 -20.18 -8.39
CA ASP A 52 -6.40 -20.31 -8.17
C ASP A 52 -6.70 -20.67 -6.72
N HIS A 53 -7.32 -19.74 -5.99
CA HIS A 53 -7.73 -19.94 -4.61
C HIS A 53 -9.05 -20.72 -4.47
N PHE A 54 -9.80 -20.89 -5.56
CA PHE A 54 -11.15 -21.45 -5.54
C PHE A 54 -11.25 -22.83 -6.20
N THR A 55 -10.15 -23.33 -6.76
CA THR A 55 -10.03 -24.70 -7.27
C THR A 55 -9.01 -25.48 -6.43
N TRP A 56 -9.50 -26.36 -5.56
CA TRP A 56 -8.65 -27.13 -4.63
C TRP A 56 -7.53 -27.94 -5.29
N GLY A 57 -7.78 -28.48 -6.49
CA GLY A 57 -6.83 -29.35 -7.19
C GLY A 57 -5.74 -28.61 -7.98
N ASP A 58 -5.81 -27.28 -8.05
CA ASP A 58 -4.81 -26.50 -8.77
C ASP A 58 -3.60 -26.21 -7.88
N THR A 59 -2.43 -26.72 -8.28
CA THR A 59 -1.18 -26.54 -7.56
C THR A 59 -0.27 -25.49 -8.19
N ARG A 60 -0.73 -24.82 -9.26
CA ARG A 60 0.06 -23.79 -9.94
C ARG A 60 0.19 -22.56 -9.06
N THR A 61 1.34 -21.92 -9.14
CA THR A 61 1.67 -20.73 -8.36
C THR A 61 2.34 -19.67 -9.22
N PHE A 62 2.37 -18.44 -8.71
CA PHE A 62 3.10 -17.33 -9.28
C PHE A 62 3.74 -16.47 -8.18
N ASP A 63 4.63 -15.56 -8.57
CA ASP A 63 5.27 -14.64 -7.64
C ASP A 63 4.53 -13.30 -7.63
N MET A 64 4.20 -12.85 -6.42
CA MET A 64 3.50 -11.60 -6.19
C MET A 64 4.47 -10.53 -5.69
N ARG A 65 4.47 -9.37 -6.35
CA ARG A 65 5.28 -8.24 -5.93
C ARG A 65 4.65 -7.55 -4.71
N VAL A 66 5.48 -7.27 -3.72
CA VAL A 66 5.11 -6.52 -2.53
C VAL A 66 6.12 -5.40 -2.33
N MET A 67 5.65 -4.23 -1.95
CA MET A 67 6.50 -3.12 -1.53
C MET A 67 6.17 -2.77 -0.10
N TRP A 68 7.17 -2.59 0.75
CA TRP A 68 6.93 -2.27 2.16
C TRP A 68 7.85 -1.18 2.69
N ASN A 69 7.39 -0.49 3.72
CA ASN A 69 8.21 0.38 4.55
C ASN A 69 7.99 0.01 6.02
N ASN A 70 9.05 -0.46 6.67
CA ASN A 70 9.03 -0.86 8.07
C ASN A 70 9.82 0.12 8.96
N THR A 71 10.16 1.31 8.46
CA THR A 71 11.04 2.28 9.15
C THR A 71 10.47 2.70 10.50
N PHE A 72 9.16 2.82 10.63
CA PHE A 72 8.48 3.28 11.84
C PHE A 72 7.80 2.17 12.64
N TYR A 73 7.86 0.93 12.16
CA TYR A 73 7.19 -0.19 12.80
C TYR A 73 7.81 -0.49 14.17
N LYS A 74 6.95 -0.67 15.17
CA LYS A 74 7.33 -1.19 16.49
C LYS A 74 6.39 -2.32 16.89
N PRO A 75 6.85 -3.30 17.70
CA PRO A 75 5.96 -4.33 18.23
C PRO A 75 4.69 -3.74 18.85
N GLY A 76 3.53 -4.25 18.44
CA GLY A 76 2.22 -3.75 18.86
C GLY A 76 1.61 -2.67 17.94
N GLY A 77 2.38 -2.12 17.00
CA GLY A 77 1.86 -1.25 15.94
C GLY A 77 1.05 -2.02 14.88
N PRO A 78 0.14 -1.36 14.15
CA PRO A 78 -0.65 -2.01 13.11
C PRO A 78 0.12 -2.16 11.79
N ILE A 79 -0.44 -2.94 10.87
CA ILE A 79 -0.09 -2.94 9.45
C ILE A 79 -1.09 -2.00 8.73
N PHE A 80 -0.57 -1.04 8.00
CA PHE A 80 -1.29 -0.30 6.97
C PHE A 80 -1.09 -1.04 5.65
N PHE A 81 -2.15 -1.67 5.17
CA PHE A 81 -2.12 -2.56 4.02
C PHE A 81 -2.82 -1.93 2.83
N TYR A 82 -2.08 -1.52 1.81
CA TYR A 82 -2.65 -1.03 0.58
C TYR A 82 -3.05 -2.18 -0.33
N THR A 83 -4.34 -2.27 -0.66
CA THR A 83 -4.86 -3.21 -1.66
C THR A 83 -4.58 -2.63 -3.04
N GLY A 84 -3.45 -3.01 -3.64
CA GLY A 84 -3.06 -2.56 -4.98
C GLY A 84 -4.17 -2.83 -5.99
N ASN A 85 -4.22 -2.03 -7.04
CA ASN A 85 -5.35 -2.02 -7.96
C ASN A 85 -4.86 -2.07 -9.41
N GLU A 86 -5.53 -1.39 -10.33
CA GLU A 86 -5.37 -1.50 -11.79
C GLU A 86 -4.10 -0.85 -12.37
N GLY A 87 -2.95 -1.03 -11.71
CA GLY A 87 -1.69 -0.42 -12.14
C GLY A 87 -0.44 -0.92 -11.42
N ALA A 88 0.70 -0.35 -11.80
CA ALA A 88 1.98 -0.63 -11.16
C ALA A 88 2.07 0.05 -9.78
N LEU A 89 2.61 -0.67 -8.80
CA LEU A 89 2.72 -0.19 -7.41
C LEU A 89 3.45 1.15 -7.26
N GLU A 90 4.46 1.46 -8.06
CA GLU A 90 5.27 2.68 -7.95
C GLU A 90 4.39 3.93 -7.90
N SER A 91 3.39 4.00 -8.78
CA SER A 91 2.45 5.12 -8.86
C SER A 91 1.60 5.26 -7.59
N PHE A 92 1.13 4.14 -7.03
CA PHE A 92 0.29 4.12 -5.84
C PHE A 92 1.07 4.42 -4.57
N VAL A 93 2.30 3.88 -4.45
CA VAL A 93 3.21 4.16 -3.34
C VAL A 93 3.52 5.65 -3.27
N THR A 94 3.82 6.25 -4.43
CA THR A 94 4.16 7.67 -4.53
C THR A 94 2.94 8.58 -4.32
N ALA A 95 1.75 8.18 -4.75
CA ALA A 95 0.52 8.96 -4.59
C ALA A 95 -0.10 8.86 -3.19
N THR A 96 0.09 7.75 -2.46
CA THR A 96 -0.61 7.47 -1.20
C THR A 96 0.17 7.96 0.02
N GLY A 97 0.48 9.27 0.04
CA GLY A 97 1.25 9.91 1.11
C GLY A 97 0.64 9.76 2.51
N ILE A 98 -0.68 9.62 2.61
CA ILE A 98 -1.37 9.51 3.91
C ILE A 98 -0.90 8.33 4.75
N MET A 99 -0.57 7.19 4.14
CA MET A 99 -0.05 6.03 4.88
C MET A 99 1.31 6.35 5.52
N PHE A 100 2.16 7.07 4.79
CA PHE A 100 3.48 7.52 5.26
C PHE A 100 3.39 8.60 6.33
N ASP A 101 2.44 9.53 6.20
CA ASP A 101 2.20 10.59 7.20
C ASP A 101 1.67 10.04 8.53
N LEU A 102 0.87 8.95 8.46
CA LEU A 102 0.26 8.32 9.65
C LEU A 102 1.18 7.27 10.29
N ALA A 103 2.02 6.56 9.54
CA ALA A 103 2.83 5.47 10.07
C ALA A 103 3.69 5.84 11.30
N PRO A 104 4.36 7.01 11.37
CA PRO A 104 5.09 7.42 12.57
C PRO A 104 4.21 7.61 13.81
N GLN A 105 2.95 8.01 13.62
CA GLN A 105 2.01 8.27 14.72
C GLN A 105 1.47 6.97 15.33
N PHE A 106 1.28 5.95 14.50
CA PHE A 106 0.75 4.65 14.90
C PHE A 106 1.84 3.59 15.14
N ASN A 107 3.10 3.91 14.87
CA ASN A 107 4.21 2.94 14.77
C ASN A 107 3.87 1.81 13.78
N ALA A 108 3.25 2.17 12.66
CA ALA A 108 2.73 1.21 11.70
C ALA A 108 3.80 0.69 10.75
N SER A 109 3.63 -0.56 10.31
CA SER A 109 4.26 -1.09 9.11
C SER A 109 3.40 -0.72 7.90
N ILE A 110 4.03 -0.34 6.79
CA ILE A 110 3.35 -0.06 5.53
C ILE A 110 3.63 -1.22 4.57
N ILE A 111 2.58 -1.79 4.00
CA ILE A 111 2.66 -2.85 3.00
C ILE A 111 1.76 -2.49 1.82
N PHE A 112 2.31 -2.50 0.62
CA PHE A 112 1.60 -2.40 -0.66
C PHE A 112 1.68 -3.74 -1.36
N ALA A 113 0.52 -4.34 -1.59
CA ALA A 113 0.37 -5.63 -2.24
C ALA A 113 -0.05 -5.41 -3.70
N GLU A 114 0.76 -5.82 -4.67
CA GLU A 114 0.43 -5.64 -6.08
C GLU A 114 -0.75 -6.54 -6.49
N HIS A 115 -1.66 -6.00 -7.28
CA HIS A 115 -2.79 -6.78 -7.79
C HIS A 115 -2.30 -7.78 -8.84
N ARG A 116 -2.81 -9.03 -8.80
CA ARG A 116 -2.57 -10.01 -9.87
C ARG A 116 -2.88 -9.41 -11.24
N PHE A 117 -2.05 -9.73 -12.24
CA PHE A 117 -2.08 -9.22 -13.62
C PHE A 117 -1.63 -7.76 -13.81
N TYR A 118 -1.32 -7.01 -12.76
CA TYR A 118 -0.86 -5.62 -12.91
C TYR A 118 0.61 -5.44 -12.53
N GLY A 119 1.22 -4.39 -13.09
CA GLY A 119 2.61 -4.05 -12.83
C GLY A 119 3.56 -5.17 -13.23
N LYS A 120 4.24 -5.76 -12.24
CA LYS A 120 5.19 -6.85 -12.44
C LYS A 120 4.66 -8.19 -11.92
N THR A 121 3.44 -8.21 -11.38
CA THR A 121 2.78 -9.41 -10.86
C THR A 121 1.95 -10.07 -11.97
N MET A 122 2.59 -10.97 -12.70
CA MET A 122 2.03 -11.60 -13.90
C MET A 122 1.92 -13.12 -13.71
N PRO A 123 0.72 -13.67 -13.43
CA PRO A 123 0.57 -15.09 -13.09
C PRO A 123 1.04 -16.07 -14.17
N PHE A 124 1.06 -15.66 -15.44
CA PHE A 124 1.59 -16.44 -16.56
C PHE A 124 2.71 -15.70 -17.30
N GLY A 125 3.42 -14.78 -16.62
CA GLY A 125 4.42 -13.92 -17.25
C GLY A 125 3.83 -13.15 -18.45
N ASN A 126 4.54 -13.16 -19.58
CA ASN A 126 4.10 -12.50 -20.82
C ASN A 126 2.80 -13.07 -21.39
N ASP A 127 2.44 -14.30 -21.03
CA ASP A 127 1.23 -14.97 -21.53
C ASP A 127 -0.01 -14.66 -20.68
N SER A 128 0.10 -13.82 -19.64
CA SER A 128 -1.01 -13.50 -18.74
C SER A 128 -2.25 -12.98 -19.49
N TYR A 129 -2.04 -12.28 -20.60
CA TYR A 129 -3.12 -11.75 -21.46
C TYR A 129 -3.29 -12.50 -22.78
N ALA A 130 -2.57 -13.61 -23.00
CA ALA A 130 -2.55 -14.28 -24.30
C ALA A 130 -3.84 -15.05 -24.62
N THR A 131 -4.57 -15.54 -23.61
CA THR A 131 -5.79 -16.34 -23.79
C THR A 131 -6.86 -15.98 -22.78
N LEU A 132 -8.13 -16.22 -23.12
CA LEU A 132 -9.25 -16.08 -22.17
C LEU A 132 -9.12 -17.02 -20.97
N ALA A 133 -8.49 -18.18 -21.15
CA ALA A 133 -8.22 -19.11 -20.06
C ALA A 133 -7.24 -18.51 -19.04
N ASN A 134 -6.22 -17.79 -19.49
CA ASN A 134 -5.26 -17.13 -18.59
C ASN A 134 -5.90 -15.91 -17.93
N VAL A 135 -6.65 -15.09 -18.67
CA VAL A 135 -7.36 -13.92 -18.11
C VAL A 135 -8.47 -14.33 -17.15
N GLY A 136 -8.96 -15.57 -17.21
CA GLY A 136 -9.99 -16.10 -16.31
C GLY A 136 -9.63 -16.03 -14.81
N TYR A 137 -8.35 -15.91 -14.45
CA TYR A 137 -7.91 -15.76 -13.06
C TYR A 137 -7.82 -14.29 -12.60
N LEU A 138 -8.14 -13.32 -13.47
CA LEU A 138 -8.20 -11.90 -13.16
C LEU A 138 -9.59 -11.53 -12.63
N THR A 139 -9.82 -11.80 -11.35
CA THR A 139 -11.05 -11.39 -10.65
C THR A 139 -10.73 -10.72 -9.32
N SER A 140 -11.65 -9.90 -8.83
CA SER A 140 -11.54 -9.26 -7.52
C SER A 140 -11.47 -10.29 -6.38
N GLU A 141 -12.22 -11.39 -6.49
CA GLU A 141 -12.29 -12.46 -5.50
C GLU A 141 -10.93 -13.13 -5.34
N GLN A 142 -10.25 -13.41 -6.47
CA GLN A 142 -8.92 -13.98 -6.48
C GLN A 142 -7.89 -13.00 -5.91
N ALA A 143 -7.97 -11.71 -6.26
CA ALA A 143 -7.08 -10.69 -5.71
C ALA A 143 -7.26 -10.50 -4.18
N LEU A 144 -8.50 -10.53 -3.69
CA LEU A 144 -8.78 -10.49 -2.25
C LEU A 144 -8.23 -11.73 -1.53
N ALA A 145 -8.28 -12.90 -2.17
CA ALA A 145 -7.69 -14.12 -1.64
C ALA A 145 -6.14 -14.05 -1.64
N ASP A 146 -5.51 -13.43 -2.63
CA ASP A 146 -4.06 -13.16 -2.63
C ASP A 146 -3.66 -12.33 -1.41
N TYR A 147 -4.39 -11.24 -1.15
CA TYR A 147 -4.12 -10.39 0.02
C TYR A 147 -4.34 -11.13 1.34
N ALA A 148 -5.37 -11.98 1.40
CA ALA A 148 -5.65 -12.80 2.57
C ALA A 148 -4.53 -13.81 2.83
N GLU A 149 -4.04 -14.49 1.79
CA GLU A 149 -2.95 -15.44 1.88
C GLU A 149 -1.66 -14.76 2.32
N LEU A 150 -1.28 -13.65 1.68
CA LEU A 150 -0.09 -12.87 2.04
C LEU A 150 -0.13 -12.42 3.52
N LEU A 151 -1.24 -11.84 3.97
CA LEU A 151 -1.37 -11.40 5.37
C LEU A 151 -1.38 -12.57 6.37
N THR A 152 -1.94 -13.70 5.99
CA THR A 152 -1.93 -14.91 6.81
C THR A 152 -0.52 -15.45 6.94
N ASP A 153 0.23 -15.49 5.85
CA ASP A 153 1.61 -15.97 5.86
C ASP A 153 2.51 -15.04 6.67
N LEU A 154 2.43 -13.72 6.46
CA LEU A 154 3.17 -12.71 7.23
C LEU A 154 2.98 -12.78 8.75
N LYS A 155 1.92 -13.46 9.22
CA LYS A 155 1.63 -13.68 10.65
C LYS A 155 2.12 -15.03 11.18
N ARG A 156 2.89 -15.79 10.40
CA ARG A 156 3.50 -17.08 10.77
C ARG A 156 5.00 -16.92 10.99
N ASP A 157 5.54 -17.70 11.94
CA ASP A 157 6.97 -17.63 12.30
C ASP A 157 7.90 -18.02 11.15
N ASN A 158 7.50 -18.99 10.31
CA ASN A 158 8.27 -19.45 9.16
C ASN A 158 7.62 -19.01 7.83
N ASN A 159 7.39 -17.71 7.69
CA ASN A 159 6.77 -17.15 6.47
C ASN A 159 7.76 -16.97 5.33
N THR A 160 7.20 -16.80 4.13
CA THR A 160 7.92 -16.70 2.86
C THR A 160 8.87 -15.50 2.79
N LEU A 161 8.56 -14.42 3.53
CA LEU A 161 9.30 -13.15 3.44
C LEU A 161 10.30 -12.94 4.59
N GLY A 162 10.43 -13.89 5.52
CA GLY A 162 11.36 -13.83 6.64
C GLY A 162 11.10 -12.68 7.64
N LYS A 163 9.94 -12.00 7.54
CA LYS A 163 9.52 -10.93 8.46
C LYS A 163 8.16 -11.29 9.03
N THR A 164 8.11 -11.56 10.33
CA THR A 164 6.90 -12.02 11.01
C THR A 164 6.26 -10.89 11.80
N PHE A 165 4.95 -10.77 11.68
CA PHE A 165 4.11 -9.97 12.54
C PHE A 165 3.41 -10.87 13.58
N PRO A 166 3.28 -10.44 14.83
CA PRO A 166 2.45 -11.15 15.81
C PRO A 166 1.05 -11.46 15.26
N ALA A 167 0.49 -12.63 15.60
CA ALA A 167 -0.82 -13.07 15.10
C ALA A 167 -1.95 -12.05 15.40
N ASN A 168 -1.85 -11.35 16.54
CA ASN A 168 -2.79 -10.32 16.98
C ASN A 168 -2.54 -8.92 16.38
N THR A 169 -1.54 -8.75 15.51
CA THR A 169 -1.26 -7.47 14.84
C THR A 169 -2.48 -7.01 14.07
N ARG A 170 -2.89 -5.77 14.31
CA ARG A 170 -4.04 -5.17 13.66
C ARG A 170 -3.69 -4.77 12.23
N VAL A 171 -4.63 -4.91 11.30
CA VAL A 171 -4.47 -4.51 9.90
C VAL A 171 -5.57 -3.53 9.54
N ILE A 172 -5.19 -2.39 8.95
CA ILE A 172 -6.11 -1.41 8.36
C ILE A 172 -5.87 -1.40 6.85
N SER A 173 -6.92 -1.61 6.05
CA SER A 173 -6.80 -1.60 4.60
C SER A 173 -6.92 -0.18 4.02
N PHE A 174 -6.10 0.10 3.02
CA PHE A 174 -6.08 1.37 2.29
C PHE A 174 -6.20 1.11 0.79
N GLY A 175 -6.90 2.00 0.10
CA GLY A 175 -7.03 1.93 -1.34
C GLY A 175 -7.79 3.12 -1.91
N GLY A 176 -7.47 3.51 -3.14
CA GLY A 176 -8.17 4.53 -3.89
C GLY A 176 -8.79 3.95 -5.16
N SER A 177 -9.86 4.56 -5.70
CA SER A 177 -10.56 4.05 -6.88
C SER A 177 -11.03 2.59 -6.67
N TYR A 178 -10.77 1.69 -7.62
CA TYR A 178 -10.99 0.24 -7.46
C TYR A 178 -10.20 -0.35 -6.27
N GLY A 179 -9.03 0.18 -5.93
CA GLY A 179 -8.34 -0.17 -4.68
C GLY A 179 -9.18 0.14 -3.44
N GLY A 180 -9.98 1.21 -3.45
CA GLY A 180 -10.91 1.52 -2.37
C GLY A 180 -12.07 0.51 -2.29
N MET A 181 -12.58 0.06 -3.44
CA MET A 181 -13.56 -1.03 -3.51
C MET A 181 -12.97 -2.32 -2.93
N LEU A 182 -11.75 -2.69 -3.34
CA LEU A 182 -11.02 -3.82 -2.80
C LEU A 182 -10.82 -3.71 -1.29
N SER A 183 -10.39 -2.56 -0.76
CA SER A 183 -10.23 -2.35 0.68
C SER A 183 -11.53 -2.56 1.45
N ALA A 184 -12.65 -2.01 0.96
CA ALA A 184 -13.96 -2.19 1.57
C ALA A 184 -14.43 -3.66 1.53
N TRP A 185 -14.32 -4.31 0.37
CA TRP A 185 -14.66 -5.73 0.23
C TRP A 185 -13.76 -6.64 1.03
N PHE A 186 -12.48 -6.28 1.18
CA PHE A 186 -11.51 -7.04 1.94
C PHE A 186 -11.91 -7.06 3.42
N ARG A 187 -12.28 -5.89 3.98
CA ARG A 187 -12.85 -5.79 5.32
C ARG A 187 -14.15 -6.58 5.45
N GLN A 188 -15.03 -6.54 4.45
CA GLN A 188 -16.32 -7.25 4.49
C GLN A 188 -16.17 -8.78 4.43
N LYS A 189 -15.26 -9.30 3.60
CA LYS A 189 -15.09 -10.74 3.35
C LYS A 189 -14.09 -11.39 4.29
N TYR A 190 -13.07 -10.66 4.73
CA TYR A 190 -12.01 -11.13 5.63
C TYR A 190 -11.89 -10.27 6.91
N PRO A 191 -12.99 -10.06 7.67
CA PRO A 191 -12.98 -9.20 8.87
C PRO A 191 -12.10 -9.75 10.01
N HIS A 192 -11.75 -11.03 9.94
CA HIS A 192 -10.83 -11.69 10.85
C HIS A 192 -9.36 -11.32 10.58
N LEU A 193 -9.03 -10.86 9.36
CA LEU A 193 -7.70 -10.39 9.00
C LEU A 193 -7.59 -8.86 9.12
N VAL A 194 -8.57 -8.13 8.58
CA VAL A 194 -8.57 -6.66 8.47
C VAL A 194 -9.59 -6.05 9.41
N GLN A 195 -9.20 -5.07 10.23
CA GLN A 195 -10.07 -4.47 11.26
C GLN A 195 -10.83 -3.22 10.82
N GLY A 196 -10.41 -2.57 9.75
CA GLY A 196 -11.06 -1.38 9.21
C GLY A 196 -10.38 -0.88 7.96
#